data_AF-A0A967UTT8-F1
#
_entry.id   AF-A0A967UTT8-F1
#
_cell.length_a   1.000
_cell.length_b   1.000
_cell.length_c   1.000
_cell.angle_alpha   90.00
_cell.angle_beta   90.00
_cell.angle_gamma   90.00
#
_symmetry.space_group_name_H-M   'P 1'
#
loop_
_entity.id
_entity.type
_entity.pdbx_description
1 polymer ?
#
loop_
_entity_poly.entity_id
_entity_poly.type
_entity_poly.pdbx_seq_one_letter_code
_entity_poly.pdbx_strand_id
1 'polypeptide(L)'
;AGAVDHLLAALDLDASSAVVEVGAGTGKLTRDLVDRVGTIVAVEPSEGMRRMLVRQVAVDVVAGTAEDLPVPDASFDAVLAAQTWHWVDGERAAAEAHRVLRRGGLGLVWNRWDPDDRLMDELRAVVDAHRHGTPTYVTG
;
A
#
# COMPACT_ATOMS: atom_id res chain seq x y z
N ALA A 1 -14.44 -6.07 11.49
CA ALA A 1 -13.02 -5.68 11.50
C ALA A 1 -12.72 -4.96 10.19
N GLY A 2 -12.05 -3.82 10.21
CA GLY A 2 -11.71 -3.06 9.00
C GLY A 2 -10.62 -3.76 8.17
N ALA A 3 -10.38 -3.29 6.95
CA ALA A 3 -9.37 -3.88 6.06
C ALA A 3 -7.95 -3.89 6.70
N VAL A 4 -7.59 -2.82 7.41
CA VAL A 4 -6.30 -2.73 8.12
C VAL A 4 -6.23 -3.74 9.27
N ASP A 5 -7.32 -3.98 10.00
CA ASP A 5 -7.35 -5.00 11.06
C ASP A 5 -7.11 -6.40 10.50
N HIS A 6 -7.74 -6.71 9.36
CA HIS A 6 -7.53 -7.98 8.68
C HIS A 6 -6.09 -8.14 8.19
N LEU A 7 -5.51 -7.06 7.65
CA LEU A 7 -4.12 -7.05 7.20
C LEU A 7 -3.13 -7.36 8.33
N LEU A 8 -3.26 -6.67 9.47
CA LEU A 8 -2.38 -6.89 10.62
C LEU A 8 -2.53 -8.31 11.17
N ALA A 9 -3.76 -8.81 11.28
CA ALA A 9 -4.00 -10.17 11.75
C ALA A 9 -3.46 -11.24 10.79
N ALA A 10 -3.60 -11.05 9.47
CA ALA A 10 -3.13 -12.00 8.46
C ALA A 10 -1.60 -12.11 8.40
N LEU A 11 -0.90 -11.04 8.77
CA LEU A 11 0.56 -10.95 8.77
C LEU A 11 1.17 -11.07 10.18
N ASP A 12 0.35 -11.35 11.20
CA ASP A 12 0.74 -11.44 12.62
C ASP A 12 1.54 -10.20 13.09
N LEU A 13 1.07 -9.01 12.70
CA LEU A 13 1.72 -7.74 13.00
C LEU A 13 1.17 -7.10 14.27
N ASP A 14 2.09 -6.59 15.08
CA ASP A 14 1.81 -5.94 16.36
C ASP A 14 2.76 -4.77 16.62
N ALA A 15 2.66 -4.17 17.82
CA ALA A 15 3.47 -3.02 18.25
C ALA A 15 4.98 -3.30 18.36
N SER A 16 5.45 -4.54 18.13
CA SER A 16 6.87 -4.89 18.05
C SER A 16 7.37 -5.04 16.60
N SER A 17 6.45 -5.02 15.64
CA SER A 17 6.74 -5.30 14.23
C SER A 17 7.34 -4.09 13.50
N ALA A 18 8.29 -4.35 12.60
CA ALA A 18 8.88 -3.35 11.71
C ALA A 18 8.28 -3.45 10.30
N VAL A 19 7.76 -2.35 9.78
CA VAL A 19 7.05 -2.32 8.49
C VAL A 19 7.68 -1.32 7.52
N VAL A 20 7.79 -1.70 6.26
CA VAL A 20 8.01 -0.75 5.16
C VAL A 20 6.69 -0.57 4.40
N GLU A 21 6.25 0.67 4.25
CA GLU A 21 5.07 1.02 3.45
C GLU A 21 5.52 1.61 2.12
N VAL A 22 5.09 1.00 1.00
CA VAL A 22 5.50 1.39 -0.35
C VAL A 22 4.42 2.20 -1.04
N GLY A 23 4.80 3.37 -1.55
CA GLY A 23 3.89 4.36 -2.11
C GLY A 23 2.94 4.90 -1.05
N ALA A 24 3.51 5.36 0.08
CA ALA A 24 2.73 5.87 1.21
C ALA A 24 1.88 7.10 0.85
N GLY A 25 2.20 7.80 -0.24
CA GLY A 25 1.48 8.98 -0.71
C GLY A 25 1.39 10.05 0.38
N THR A 26 0.18 10.49 0.68
CA THR A 26 -0.09 11.47 1.76
C THR A 26 -0.33 10.82 3.12
N GLY A 27 -0.12 9.50 3.24
CA GLY A 27 -0.10 8.72 4.47
C GLY A 27 -1.44 8.22 4.98
N LYS A 28 -2.37 7.85 4.12
CA LYS A 28 -3.68 7.34 4.58
C LYS A 28 -3.50 6.04 5.35
N LEU A 29 -2.77 5.06 4.80
CA LEU A 29 -2.47 3.82 5.50
C LEU A 29 -1.47 4.06 6.63
N THR A 30 -0.43 4.87 6.43
CA THR A 30 0.54 5.24 7.48
C THR A 30 -0.15 5.72 8.77
N ARG A 31 -1.14 6.61 8.66
CA ARG A 31 -1.91 7.10 9.82
C ARG A 31 -2.68 6.01 10.53
N ASP A 32 -3.21 5.04 9.79
CA ASP A 32 -3.93 3.92 10.37
C ASP A 32 -2.99 2.89 11.02
N LEU A 33 -1.68 2.91 10.70
CA LEU A 33 -0.67 1.98 11.21
C LEU A 33 0.17 2.49 12.37
N VAL A 34 0.42 3.82 12.47
CA VAL A 34 1.47 4.41 13.33
C VAL A 34 1.41 4.03 14.81
N ASP A 35 0.21 3.80 15.36
CA ASP A 35 0.03 3.41 16.76
C ASP A 35 -0.21 1.90 16.95
N ARG A 36 -0.06 1.12 15.88
CA ARG A 36 -0.42 -0.31 15.83
C ARG A 36 0.78 -1.22 15.55
N VAL A 37 1.87 -0.65 15.02
CA VAL A 37 3.13 -1.35 14.75
C VAL A 37 4.30 -0.60 15.41
N GLY A 38 5.44 -1.27 15.56
CA GLY A 38 6.59 -0.69 16.26
C GLY A 38 7.33 0.36 15.45
N THR A 39 7.67 0.05 14.21
CA THR A 39 8.43 0.94 13.32
C THR A 39 7.79 0.98 11.94
N ILE A 40 7.71 2.17 11.34
CA ILE A 40 7.27 2.35 9.95
C ILE A 40 8.32 3.15 9.18
N VAL A 41 8.77 2.60 8.06
CA VAL A 41 9.47 3.35 7.01
C VAL A 41 8.53 3.53 5.83
N ALA A 42 8.06 4.76 5.62
CA ALA A 42 7.18 5.13 4.52
C ALA A 42 8.02 5.57 3.30
N VAL A 43 7.97 4.76 2.24
CA VAL A 43 8.66 5.00 0.97
C VAL A 43 7.69 5.66 -0.01
N GLU A 44 8.04 6.83 -0.53
CA GLU A 44 7.20 7.57 -1.48
C GLU A 44 8.07 8.35 -2.49
N PRO A 45 7.91 8.17 -3.81
CA PRO A 45 8.74 8.85 -4.81
C PRO A 45 8.44 10.35 -4.92
N SER A 46 7.19 10.79 -4.73
CA SER A 46 6.79 12.19 -4.87
C SER A 46 7.21 13.03 -3.67
N GLU A 47 8.13 13.98 -3.90
CA GLU A 47 8.55 14.93 -2.87
C GLU A 47 7.37 15.73 -2.29
N GLY A 48 6.42 16.12 -3.15
CA GLY A 48 5.21 16.84 -2.72
C GLY A 48 4.37 16.03 -1.73
N MET A 49 4.17 14.73 -2.01
CA MET A 49 3.43 13.84 -1.13
C MET A 49 4.19 13.54 0.17
N ARG A 50 5.51 13.30 0.10
CA ARG A 50 6.36 13.16 1.30
C ARG A 50 6.24 14.38 2.21
N ARG A 51 6.32 15.61 1.65
CA ARG A 51 6.15 16.85 2.43
C ARG A 51 4.77 16.92 3.11
N MET A 52 3.72 16.39 2.49
CA MET A 52 2.40 16.31 3.13
C MET A 52 2.41 15.28 4.26
N LEU A 53 2.96 14.10 4.01
CA LEU A 53 2.98 12.99 4.96
C LEU A 53 3.70 13.35 6.27
N VAL A 54 4.90 13.95 6.20
CA VAL A 54 5.66 14.35 7.40
C VAL A 54 4.94 15.38 8.28
N ARG A 55 3.91 16.08 7.75
CA ARG A 55 3.06 17.00 8.54
C ARG A 55 1.89 16.30 9.22
N GLN A 56 1.61 15.04 8.88
CA GLN A 56 0.47 14.29 9.39
C GLN A 56 0.86 13.36 10.54
N VAL A 57 2.00 12.68 10.42
CA VAL A 57 2.49 11.69 11.40
C VAL A 57 4.01 11.71 11.49
N ALA A 58 4.52 11.37 12.67
CA ALA A 58 5.95 11.26 12.94
C ALA A 58 6.41 9.81 12.70
N VAL A 59 6.80 9.52 11.46
CA VAL A 59 7.44 8.25 11.04
C VAL A 59 8.62 8.56 10.13
N ASP A 60 9.47 7.57 9.85
CA ASP A 60 10.53 7.72 8.86
C ASP A 60 9.92 7.77 7.45
N VAL A 61 10.12 8.89 6.75
CA VAL A 61 9.62 9.09 5.39
C VAL A 61 10.80 9.28 4.45
N VAL A 62 10.95 8.39 3.47
CA VAL A 62 12.11 8.33 2.58
C VAL A 62 11.71 8.36 1.11
N ALA A 63 12.58 8.93 0.28
CA ALA A 63 12.42 8.89 -1.17
C ALA A 63 12.87 7.52 -1.69
N GLY A 64 12.03 6.88 -2.50
CA GLY A 64 12.34 5.59 -3.12
C GLY A 64 11.14 5.07 -3.91
N THR A 65 11.31 3.92 -4.56
CA THR A 65 10.24 3.22 -5.26
C THR A 65 10.13 1.77 -4.79
N ALA A 66 9.12 1.04 -5.25
CA ALA A 66 8.97 -0.36 -4.91
C ALA A 66 10.12 -1.23 -5.46
N GLU A 67 10.70 -0.80 -6.57
CA GLU A 67 11.75 -1.50 -7.32
C GLU A 67 13.17 -1.18 -6.86
N ASP A 68 13.34 -0.26 -5.91
CA ASP A 68 14.61 0.13 -5.30
C ASP A 68 14.33 0.71 -3.90
N LEU A 69 14.19 -0.18 -2.91
CA LEU A 69 13.83 0.20 -1.55
C LEU A 69 15.08 0.67 -0.78
N PRO A 70 15.11 1.90 -0.26
CA PRO A 70 16.27 2.49 0.43
C PRO A 70 16.37 2.01 1.89
N VAL A 71 16.25 0.70 2.10
CA VAL A 71 16.26 0.04 3.41
C VAL A 71 17.10 -1.25 3.37
N PRO A 72 17.68 -1.68 4.51
CA PRO A 72 18.53 -2.87 4.56
C PRO A 72 17.77 -4.18 4.32
N ASP A 73 18.53 -5.18 3.88
CA ASP A 73 18.07 -6.56 3.69
C ASP A 73 17.56 -7.17 5.01
N ALA A 74 16.61 -8.10 4.92
CA ALA A 74 16.14 -8.95 6.00
C ALA A 74 15.87 -8.21 7.34
N SER A 75 15.30 -7.00 7.26
CA SER A 75 15.15 -6.09 8.40
C SER A 75 13.70 -5.81 8.78
N PHE A 76 12.73 -6.16 7.92
CA PHE A 76 11.32 -5.85 8.11
C PHE A 76 10.46 -7.11 8.22
N ASP A 77 9.37 -6.98 8.98
CA ASP A 77 8.32 -7.99 9.15
C ASP A 77 7.31 -7.96 8.01
N ALA A 78 7.00 -6.78 7.49
CA ALA A 78 6.08 -6.67 6.37
C ALA A 78 6.47 -5.56 5.40
N VAL A 79 6.13 -5.81 4.15
CA VAL A 79 6.06 -4.79 3.09
C VAL A 79 4.58 -4.56 2.85
N LEU A 80 4.09 -3.35 3.06
CA LEU A 80 2.68 -3.02 2.90
C LEU A 80 2.49 -2.01 1.76
N ALA A 81 1.40 -2.14 1.01
CA ALA A 81 1.02 -1.19 -0.02
C ALA A 81 -0.50 -1.03 -0.09
N ALA A 82 -0.99 0.21 -0.11
CA ALA A 82 -2.41 0.52 -0.25
C ALA A 82 -2.66 1.23 -1.58
N GLN A 83 -3.29 0.54 -2.53
CA GLN A 83 -3.55 1.04 -3.89
C GLN A 83 -2.30 1.55 -4.63
N THR A 84 -1.14 0.92 -4.39
CA THR A 84 0.13 1.30 -5.04
C THR A 84 0.57 0.29 -6.10
N TRP A 85 0.34 -1.01 -5.87
CA TRP A 85 0.98 -2.10 -6.61
C TRP A 85 0.65 -2.19 -8.12
N HIS A 86 -0.27 -1.36 -8.61
CA HIS A 86 -0.64 -1.29 -10.03
C HIS A 86 0.21 -0.27 -10.81
N TRP A 87 1.02 0.52 -10.10
CA TRP A 87 1.93 1.51 -10.68
C TRP A 87 3.38 1.02 -10.81
N VAL A 88 3.68 -0.19 -10.33
CA VAL A 88 5.05 -0.68 -10.16
C VAL A 88 5.36 -1.80 -11.15
N ASP A 89 6.65 -2.01 -11.41
CA ASP A 89 7.13 -3.26 -12.01
C ASP A 89 6.99 -4.38 -10.97
N GLY A 90 5.99 -5.24 -11.16
CA GLY A 90 5.63 -6.26 -10.19
C GLY A 90 6.74 -7.28 -9.90
N GLU A 91 7.56 -7.65 -10.89
CA GLU A 91 8.65 -8.60 -10.68
C GLU A 91 9.77 -7.97 -9.87
N ARG A 92 10.20 -6.75 -10.25
CA ARG A 92 11.26 -6.04 -9.54
C ARG A 92 10.82 -5.64 -8.12
N ALA A 93 9.59 -5.18 -7.97
CA ALA A 93 9.02 -4.83 -6.66
C ALA A 93 8.89 -6.05 -5.75
N ALA A 94 8.50 -7.22 -6.29
CA ALA A 94 8.45 -8.46 -5.51
C ALA A 94 9.85 -8.92 -5.09
N ALA A 95 10.87 -8.77 -5.95
CA ALA A 95 12.25 -9.08 -5.61
C ALA A 95 12.78 -8.19 -4.47
N GLU A 96 12.52 -6.89 -4.53
CA GLU A 96 12.87 -5.95 -3.46
C GLU A 96 12.10 -6.22 -2.16
N ALA A 97 10.79 -6.51 -2.25
CA ALA A 97 10.01 -6.92 -1.10
C ALA A 97 10.61 -8.18 -0.46
N HIS A 98 11.01 -9.17 -1.25
CA HIS A 98 11.67 -10.37 -0.74
C HIS A 98 13.03 -10.04 -0.08
N ARG A 99 13.84 -9.16 -0.66
CA ARG A 99 15.14 -8.75 -0.12
C ARG A 99 15.03 -8.15 1.28
N VAL A 100 14.05 -7.27 1.51
CA VAL A 100 13.93 -6.52 2.77
C VAL A 100 13.22 -7.30 3.88
N LEU A 101 12.44 -8.33 3.53
CA LEU A 101 11.69 -9.16 4.47
C LEU A 101 12.59 -10.16 5.20
N ARG A 102 12.47 -10.24 6.54
CA ARG A 102 13.18 -11.26 7.34
C ARG A 102 12.47 -12.61 7.32
N ARG A 103 11.16 -12.62 7.64
CA ARG A 103 10.32 -13.83 7.79
C ARG A 103 8.82 -13.61 7.55
N GLY A 104 8.36 -12.37 7.35
CA GLY A 104 6.94 -12.10 7.15
C GLY A 104 6.55 -11.98 5.68
N GLY A 105 5.71 -11.00 5.32
CA GLY A 105 5.02 -11.03 4.03
C GLY A 105 4.75 -9.69 3.37
N LEU A 106 4.31 -9.78 2.11
CA LEU A 106 3.80 -8.67 1.32
C LEU A 106 2.29 -8.55 1.53
N GLY A 107 1.84 -7.41 2.03
CA GLY A 107 0.44 -7.10 2.27
C GLY A 107 -0.09 -6.03 1.32
N LEU A 108 -1.03 -6.41 0.45
CA LEU A 108 -1.66 -5.49 -0.50
C LEU A 108 -3.09 -5.18 -0.08
N VAL A 109 -3.41 -3.89 0.08
CA VAL A 109 -4.76 -3.42 0.41
C VAL A 109 -5.34 -2.64 -0.76
N TRP A 110 -6.58 -2.95 -1.12
CA TRP A 110 -7.27 -2.31 -2.23
C TRP A 110 -8.70 -1.91 -1.90
N ASN A 111 -9.14 -0.80 -2.47
CA ASN A 111 -10.56 -0.49 -2.52
C ASN A 111 -11.16 -1.21 -3.73
N ARG A 112 -12.19 -2.00 -3.45
CA ARG A 112 -13.03 -2.64 -4.46
C ARG A 112 -14.37 -1.93 -4.45
N TRP A 113 -14.96 -1.76 -5.62
CA TRP A 113 -16.35 -1.32 -5.69
C TRP A 113 -17.23 -2.46 -5.21
N ASP A 114 -18.25 -2.13 -4.43
CA ASP A 114 -19.29 -3.09 -4.07
C ASP A 114 -20.12 -3.39 -5.32
N PRO A 115 -20.11 -4.64 -5.84
CA PRO A 115 -20.87 -4.99 -7.03
C PRO A 115 -22.38 -5.05 -6.78
N ASP A 116 -22.83 -5.11 -5.52
CA ASP A 116 -24.25 -5.18 -5.17
C ASP A 116 -24.83 -3.80 -4.82
N ASP A 117 -24.01 -2.75 -4.85
CA ASP A 117 -24.46 -1.37 -4.64
C ASP A 117 -25.08 -0.80 -5.92
N ARG A 118 -26.40 -0.55 -5.87
CA ARG A 118 -27.17 0.00 -6.99
C ARG A 118 -26.60 1.30 -7.53
N LEU A 119 -26.05 2.17 -6.68
CA LEU A 119 -25.42 3.40 -7.14
C LEU A 119 -24.16 3.10 -7.97
N MET A 120 -23.39 2.11 -7.55
CA MET A 120 -22.17 1.69 -8.26
C MET A 120 -22.52 1.03 -9.60
N ASP A 121 -23.61 0.27 -9.67
CA ASP A 121 -24.14 -0.27 -10.93
C ASP A 121 -24.57 0.82 -11.91
N GLU A 122 -25.36 1.79 -11.44
CA GLU A 122 -25.80 2.93 -12.26
C GLU A 122 -24.59 3.75 -12.75
N LEU A 123 -23.63 4.03 -11.87
CA LEU A 123 -22.39 4.72 -12.23
C LEU A 123 -21.58 3.93 -13.26
N ARG A 124 -21.47 2.60 -13.08
CA ARG A 124 -20.72 1.76 -14.01
C ARG A 124 -21.35 1.76 -15.40
N ALA A 125 -22.68 1.70 -15.50
CA ALA A 125 -23.38 1.81 -16.78
C ALA A 125 -23.09 3.14 -17.50
N VAL A 126 -23.06 4.26 -16.77
CA VAL A 126 -22.72 5.58 -17.33
C VAL A 126 -21.26 5.63 -17.79
N VAL A 127 -20.33 5.15 -16.96
CA VAL A 127 -18.89 5.14 -17.29
C VAL A 127 -18.62 4.23 -18.50
N ASP A 128 -19.21 3.03 -18.53
CA ASP A 128 -19.04 2.05 -19.60
C ASP A 128 -19.50 2.58 -20.96
N ALA A 129 -20.61 3.33 -21.00
CA ALA A 129 -21.10 3.97 -22.21
C ALA A 129 -20.09 4.96 -22.83
N HIS A 130 -19.17 5.50 -22.03
CA HIS A 130 -18.17 6.50 -22.45
C HIS A 130 -16.73 5.95 -22.45
N ARG A 131 -16.53 4.64 -22.22
CA ARG A 131 -15.19 4.08 -22.06
C ARG A 131 -14.37 4.01 -23.36
N HIS A 132 -15.01 4.02 -24.52
CA HIS A 132 -14.36 4.09 -25.86
C HIS A 132 -13.08 3.23 -26.01
N GLY A 133 -13.07 1.99 -25.48
CA GLY A 133 -11.93 1.07 -25.59
C GLY A 133 -10.79 1.31 -24.57
N THR A 134 -11.01 2.13 -23.55
CA THR A 134 -10.07 2.29 -22.42
C THR A 134 -9.88 0.95 -21.71
N PRO A 135 -8.63 0.46 -21.53
CA PRO A 135 -8.38 -0.80 -20.86
C PRO A 135 -8.99 -0.85 -19.45
N THR A 136 -9.61 -1.98 -19.11
CA THR A 136 -10.18 -2.22 -17.78
C THR A 136 -9.63 -3.53 -17.23
N TYR A 137 -9.13 -3.49 -16.00
CA TYR A 137 -8.86 -4.68 -15.21
C TYR A 137 -10.17 -5.12 -14.56
N VAL A 138 -10.85 -6.08 -15.18
CA VAL A 138 -12.00 -6.77 -14.57
C VAL A 138 -11.46 -8.07 -13.99
N THR A 139 -11.34 -8.13 -12.67
CA THR A 139 -11.10 -9.41 -11.98
C THR A 139 -12.42 -10.16 -11.96
N GLY A 140 -12.45 -11.30 -12.66
CA GLY A 140 -13.54 -12.28 -12.57
C GLY A 140 -13.56 -13.00 -11.25
#